data_AF-A0A3A4RX92-F1
#
_entry.id   AF-A0A3A4RX92-F1
#
_cell.length_a   1.000
_cell.length_b   1.000
_cell.length_c   1.000
_cell.angle_alpha   90.00
_cell.angle_beta   90.00
_cell.angle_gamma   90.00
#
_symmetry.space_group_name_H-M   'P 1'
#
loop_
_entity.id
_entity.type
_entity.pdbx_description
1 polymer ?
#
loop_
_entity_poly.entity_id
_entity_poly.type
_entity_poly.pdbx_seq_one_letter_code
_entity_poly.pdbx_strand_id
1 'polypeptide(L)'
;ATTALNNAATTPAKEKLSREAGALSNRADTTNKTPDSVTAYNNKVAEAQNDITQAQAAAQAVANKGDDATATEVSDAQAKVTAAQAKLDEAKKLLVAKEDKSGLTTAKDELADAIAVNADTADKPQSKVQAYETAKQAAETAKSDAEGVIGNENATADQVREALRKVGDAKTKLE
;
A
#
# COMPACT_ATOMS: atom_id res chain seq x y z
N ALA A 1 34.38 -28.89 -38.83
CA ALA A 1 34.06 -28.20 -37.57
C ALA A 1 32.82 -27.36 -37.81
N THR A 2 31.62 -27.86 -37.48
CA THR A 2 30.37 -27.16 -37.84
C THR A 2 29.28 -27.22 -36.77
N THR A 3 29.49 -27.92 -35.65
CA THR A 3 28.49 -28.00 -34.58
C THR A 3 28.53 -26.79 -33.62
N ALA A 4 29.61 -26.01 -33.59
CA ALA A 4 29.77 -24.89 -32.65
C ALA A 4 28.89 -23.66 -33.00
N LEU A 5 28.55 -23.45 -34.27
CA LEU A 5 27.82 -22.26 -34.70
C LEU A 5 26.32 -22.25 -34.30
N ASN A 6 25.74 -23.40 -34.00
CA ASN A 6 24.30 -23.50 -33.71
C ASN A 6 23.94 -23.42 -32.21
N ASN A 7 24.93 -23.36 -31.30
CA ASN A 7 24.70 -23.31 -29.86
C ASN A 7 25.06 -21.96 -29.21
N ALA A 8 25.77 -21.08 -29.93
CA ALA A 8 26.11 -19.76 -29.43
C ALA A 8 24.87 -18.89 -29.24
N ALA A 9 24.82 -18.15 -28.12
CA ALA A 9 23.76 -17.20 -27.85
C ALA A 9 23.85 -15.98 -28.78
N THR A 10 22.68 -15.47 -29.18
CA THR A 10 22.62 -14.24 -29.99
C THR A 10 22.93 -13.01 -29.13
N THR A 11 23.55 -11.99 -29.73
CA THR A 11 23.79 -10.70 -29.07
C THR A 11 22.51 -10.05 -28.52
N PRO A 12 21.40 -9.98 -29.28
CA PRO A 12 20.15 -9.41 -28.77
C PRO A 12 19.59 -10.16 -27.53
N ALA A 13 19.76 -11.48 -27.46
CA ALA A 13 19.31 -12.25 -26.30
C ALA A 13 20.14 -11.94 -25.05
N LYS A 14 21.47 -11.83 -25.20
CA LYS A 14 22.38 -11.41 -24.12
C LYS A 14 22.08 -9.98 -23.64
N GLU A 15 21.84 -9.04 -24.55
CA GLU A 15 21.49 -7.65 -24.21
C GLU A 15 20.14 -7.53 -23.51
N LYS A 16 19.12 -8.28 -23.95
CA LYS A 16 17.83 -8.36 -23.26
C LYS A 16 18.01 -8.89 -21.84
N LEU A 17 18.73 -10.01 -21.68
CA LEU A 17 19.01 -10.60 -20.36
C LEU A 17 19.69 -9.61 -19.43
N SER A 18 20.74 -8.91 -19.88
CA SER A 18 21.45 -7.90 -19.08
C SER A 18 20.55 -6.73 -18.67
N ARG A 19 19.70 -6.23 -19.58
CA ARG A 19 18.75 -5.15 -19.26
C ARG A 19 17.74 -5.58 -18.21
N GLU A 20 17.16 -6.77 -18.34
CA GLU A 20 16.16 -7.28 -17.40
C GLU A 20 16.76 -7.61 -16.03
N ALA A 21 17.95 -8.21 -15.99
CA ALA A 21 18.69 -8.44 -14.75
C ALA A 21 19.04 -7.11 -14.04
N GLY A 22 19.42 -6.08 -14.80
CA GLY A 22 19.65 -4.73 -14.27
C GLY A 22 18.37 -4.10 -13.69
N ALA A 23 17.22 -4.33 -14.32
CA ALA A 23 15.93 -3.82 -13.87
C ALA A 23 15.46 -4.42 -12.53
N LEU A 24 15.97 -5.59 -12.11
CA LEU A 24 15.66 -6.19 -10.79
C LEU A 24 16.09 -5.31 -9.60
N SER A 25 16.98 -4.34 -9.82
CA SER A 25 17.36 -3.35 -8.79
C SER A 25 16.29 -2.28 -8.57
N ASN A 26 15.34 -2.12 -9.51
CA ASN A 26 14.31 -1.10 -9.43
C ASN A 26 13.30 -1.44 -8.34
N ARG A 27 12.96 -0.45 -7.52
CA ARG A 27 11.95 -0.58 -6.46
C ARG A 27 10.65 0.12 -6.86
N ALA A 28 9.55 -0.35 -6.30
CA ALA A 28 8.26 0.28 -6.48
C ALA A 28 8.21 1.60 -5.72
N ASP A 29 7.49 2.58 -6.25
CA ASP A 29 7.21 3.83 -5.55
C ASP A 29 6.26 3.59 -4.38
N THR A 30 6.71 3.94 -3.18
CA THR A 30 5.98 3.80 -1.92
C THR A 30 5.32 5.09 -1.47
N THR A 31 5.38 6.16 -2.27
CA THR A 31 4.71 7.42 -1.98
C THR A 31 3.20 7.20 -1.88
N ASN A 32 2.58 7.84 -0.87
CA ASN A 32 1.15 7.74 -0.55
C ASN A 32 0.66 6.31 -0.32
N LYS A 33 1.52 5.39 0.13
CA LYS A 33 1.14 4.06 0.60
C LYS A 33 1.03 4.01 2.11
N THR A 34 0.23 3.08 2.63
CA THR A 34 0.07 2.89 4.08
C THR A 34 1.37 2.33 4.68
N PRO A 35 1.81 2.77 5.88
CA PRO A 35 3.02 2.25 6.53
C PRO A 35 3.10 0.72 6.63
N ASP A 36 1.98 0.06 6.94
CA ASP A 36 1.95 -1.40 7.07
C ASP A 36 2.19 -2.09 5.73
N SER A 37 1.59 -1.56 4.65
CA SER A 37 1.78 -2.10 3.30
C SER A 37 3.21 -1.92 2.80
N VAL A 38 3.85 -0.78 3.12
CA VAL A 38 5.27 -0.52 2.80
C VAL A 38 6.18 -1.48 3.57
N THR A 39 5.87 -1.76 4.83
CA THR A 39 6.59 -2.74 5.65
C THR A 39 6.48 -4.14 5.04
N ALA A 40 5.27 -4.56 4.67
CA ALA A 40 5.03 -5.86 4.02
C ALA A 40 5.77 -5.98 2.67
N TYR A 41 5.71 -4.93 1.84
CA TYR A 41 6.46 -4.84 0.59
C TYR A 41 7.96 -5.02 0.81
N ASN A 42 8.56 -4.25 1.73
CA ASN A 42 10.00 -4.30 2.00
C ASN A 42 10.45 -5.68 2.52
N ASN A 43 9.64 -6.32 3.37
CA ASN A 43 9.91 -7.66 3.86
C ASN A 43 9.94 -8.68 2.70
N LYS A 44 8.97 -8.61 1.76
CA LYS A 44 8.98 -9.50 0.58
C LYS A 44 10.12 -9.22 -0.39
N VAL A 45 10.53 -7.97 -0.55
CA VAL A 45 11.74 -7.66 -1.32
C VAL A 45 12.99 -8.24 -0.64
N ALA A 46 13.08 -8.18 0.68
CA ALA A 46 14.20 -8.77 1.43
C ALA A 46 14.25 -10.30 1.29
N GLU A 47 13.10 -10.98 1.34
CA GLU A 47 13.02 -12.42 1.07
C GLU A 47 13.47 -12.79 -0.34
N ALA A 48 13.15 -11.95 -1.34
CA ALA A 48 13.55 -12.15 -2.74
C ALA A 48 15.02 -11.77 -3.03
N GLN A 49 15.72 -11.14 -2.08
CA GLN A 49 17.03 -10.54 -2.33
C GLN A 49 18.08 -11.56 -2.79
N ASN A 50 18.02 -12.79 -2.26
CA ASN A 50 18.94 -13.84 -2.67
C ASN A 50 18.71 -14.25 -4.13
N ASP A 51 17.46 -14.41 -4.56
CA ASP A 51 17.13 -14.75 -5.95
C ASP A 51 17.51 -13.64 -6.92
N ILE A 52 17.30 -12.38 -6.52
CA ILE A 52 17.73 -11.21 -7.30
C ILE A 52 19.24 -11.24 -7.52
N THR A 53 20.01 -11.43 -6.45
CA THR A 53 21.47 -11.51 -6.55
C THR A 53 21.92 -12.70 -7.40
N GLN A 54 21.28 -13.87 -7.25
CA GLN A 54 21.59 -15.03 -8.08
C GLN A 54 21.26 -14.81 -9.56
N ALA A 55 20.12 -14.17 -9.87
CA ALA A 55 19.71 -13.85 -11.22
C ALA A 55 20.67 -12.85 -11.89
N GLN A 56 21.05 -11.80 -11.16
CA GLN A 56 22.04 -10.82 -11.61
C GLN A 56 23.42 -11.46 -11.85
N ALA A 57 23.87 -12.33 -10.94
CA ALA A 57 25.12 -13.05 -11.10
C ALA A 57 25.10 -14.00 -12.30
N ALA A 58 23.98 -14.70 -12.55
CA ALA A 58 23.82 -15.56 -13.72
C ALA A 58 23.86 -14.76 -15.03
N ALA A 59 23.15 -13.62 -15.09
CA ALA A 59 23.18 -12.74 -16.24
C ALA A 59 24.59 -12.17 -16.49
N GLN A 60 25.30 -11.76 -15.42
CA GLN A 60 26.68 -11.29 -15.53
C GLN A 60 27.64 -12.38 -16.00
N ALA A 61 27.46 -13.63 -15.55
CA ALA A 61 28.26 -14.76 -16.00
C ALA A 61 28.08 -15.00 -17.52
N VAL A 62 26.85 -14.92 -18.03
CA VAL A 62 26.57 -14.97 -19.47
C VAL A 62 27.24 -13.81 -20.21
N ALA A 63 27.15 -12.59 -19.68
CA ALA A 63 27.79 -11.41 -20.28
C ALA A 63 29.33 -11.56 -20.36
N ASN A 64 29.96 -12.07 -19.30
CA ASN A 64 31.40 -12.27 -19.21
C ASN A 64 31.93 -13.31 -20.19
N LYS A 65 31.09 -14.29 -20.57
CA LYS A 65 31.45 -15.29 -21.59
C LYS A 65 31.46 -14.73 -23.01
N GLY A 66 30.91 -13.54 -23.24
CA GLY A 66 30.92 -12.91 -24.56
C GLY A 66 30.33 -13.85 -25.62
N ASP A 67 31.10 -14.13 -26.66
CA ASP A 67 30.68 -14.98 -27.79
C ASP A 67 30.69 -16.48 -27.46
N ASP A 68 31.32 -16.89 -26.35
CA ASP A 68 31.33 -18.28 -25.88
C ASP A 68 30.06 -18.67 -25.09
N ALA A 69 29.20 -17.70 -24.77
CA ALA A 69 27.94 -17.95 -24.08
C ALA A 69 26.99 -18.79 -24.96
N THR A 70 26.35 -19.79 -24.37
CA THR A 70 25.41 -20.67 -25.08
C THR A 70 23.95 -20.24 -24.93
N ALA A 71 23.10 -20.66 -25.87
CA ALA A 71 21.66 -20.43 -25.80
C ALA A 71 21.02 -21.02 -24.53
N THR A 72 21.49 -22.18 -24.06
CA THR A 72 21.03 -22.81 -22.82
C THR A 72 21.39 -21.96 -21.60
N GLU A 73 22.62 -21.44 -21.50
CA GLU A 73 23.02 -20.59 -20.38
C GLU A 73 22.23 -19.28 -20.33
N VAL A 74 21.94 -18.69 -21.50
CA VAL A 74 21.03 -17.54 -21.58
C VAL A 74 19.64 -17.91 -21.07
N SER A 75 19.09 -19.06 -21.50
CA SER A 75 17.76 -19.52 -21.07
C SER A 75 17.69 -19.75 -19.56
N ASP A 76 18.71 -20.39 -18.99
CA ASP A 76 18.78 -20.67 -17.54
C ASP A 76 18.91 -19.39 -16.72
N ALA A 77 19.73 -18.44 -17.16
CA ALA A 77 19.85 -17.13 -16.54
C ALA A 77 18.53 -16.33 -16.67
N GLN A 78 17.89 -16.38 -17.83
CA GLN A 78 16.61 -15.73 -18.09
C GLN A 78 15.51 -16.29 -17.17
N ALA A 79 15.47 -17.61 -16.95
CA ALA A 79 14.51 -18.22 -16.03
C ALA A 79 14.68 -17.70 -14.59
N LYS A 80 15.92 -17.53 -14.13
CA LYS A 80 16.21 -16.92 -12.82
C LYS A 80 15.76 -15.47 -12.74
N VAL A 81 16.03 -14.68 -13.78
CA VAL A 81 15.58 -13.28 -13.86
C VAL A 81 14.04 -13.20 -13.82
N THR A 82 13.36 -14.04 -14.58
CA THR A 82 11.89 -14.09 -14.57
C THR A 82 11.33 -14.50 -13.21
N ALA A 83 11.94 -15.48 -12.54
CA ALA A 83 11.52 -15.90 -11.20
C ALA A 83 11.74 -14.79 -10.15
N ALA A 84 12.87 -14.09 -10.19
CA ALA A 84 13.14 -12.96 -9.30
C ALA A 84 12.17 -11.80 -9.57
N GLN A 85 11.87 -11.49 -10.84
CA GLN A 85 10.90 -10.47 -11.21
C GLN A 85 9.49 -10.80 -10.71
N ALA A 86 9.06 -12.06 -10.82
CA ALA A 86 7.76 -12.49 -10.33
C ALA A 86 7.60 -12.24 -8.81
N LYS A 87 8.66 -12.49 -8.03
CA LYS A 87 8.68 -12.20 -6.58
C LYS A 87 8.59 -10.70 -6.29
N LEU A 88 9.25 -9.86 -7.08
CA LEU A 88 9.14 -8.40 -6.98
C LEU A 88 7.72 -7.91 -7.33
N ASP A 89 7.09 -8.50 -8.33
CA ASP A 89 5.71 -8.17 -8.73
C ASP A 89 4.70 -8.60 -7.66
N GLU A 90 4.91 -9.75 -7.01
CA GLU A 90 4.12 -10.18 -5.85
C GLU A 90 4.28 -9.24 -4.66
N ALA A 91 5.51 -8.82 -4.34
CA ALA A 91 5.75 -7.83 -3.30
C ALA A 91 5.00 -6.53 -3.60
N LYS A 92 5.05 -6.05 -4.85
CA LYS A 92 4.40 -4.80 -5.27
C LYS A 92 2.88 -4.82 -5.06
N LYS A 93 2.23 -5.99 -5.20
CA LYS A 93 0.79 -6.15 -4.97
C LYS A 93 0.38 -5.93 -3.51
N LEU A 94 1.32 -5.97 -2.56
CA LEU A 94 1.07 -5.72 -1.15
C LEU A 94 0.89 -4.24 -0.83
N LEU A 95 1.33 -3.33 -1.70
CA LEU A 95 1.24 -1.89 -1.48
C LEU A 95 -0.22 -1.42 -1.54
N VAL A 96 -0.66 -0.74 -0.48
CA VAL A 96 -2.02 -0.21 -0.33
C VAL A 96 -1.94 1.31 -0.28
N ALA A 97 -2.78 2.00 -1.05
CA ALA A 97 -2.86 3.46 -1.01
C ALA A 97 -3.45 3.93 0.32
N LYS A 98 -3.02 5.10 0.81
CA LYS A 98 -3.68 5.76 1.94
C LYS A 98 -5.11 6.14 1.54
N GLU A 99 -6.06 5.93 2.46
CA GLU A 99 -7.46 6.31 2.26
C GLU A 99 -7.64 7.83 2.34
N ASP A 100 -8.55 8.39 1.52
CA ASP A 100 -8.96 9.79 1.65
C ASP A 100 -9.90 9.95 2.85
N LYS A 101 -9.62 10.96 3.68
CA LYS A 101 -10.34 11.24 4.92
C LYS A 101 -10.87 12.67 4.98
N SER A 102 -10.76 13.42 3.89
CA SER A 102 -11.21 14.80 3.80
C SER A 102 -12.68 14.97 4.23
N GLY A 103 -13.56 14.11 3.73
CA GLY A 103 -14.98 14.09 4.12
C GLY A 103 -15.20 13.79 5.61
N LEU A 104 -14.41 12.88 6.19
CA LEU A 104 -14.49 12.57 7.62
C LEU A 104 -14.00 13.75 8.47
N THR A 105 -12.94 14.44 8.05
CA THR A 105 -12.47 15.66 8.71
C THR A 105 -13.55 16.73 8.75
N THR A 106 -14.17 17.03 7.60
CA THR A 106 -15.27 18.00 7.52
C THR A 106 -16.44 17.62 8.41
N ALA A 107 -16.91 16.37 8.34
CA ALA A 107 -18.05 15.92 9.15
C ALA A 107 -17.75 15.99 10.66
N LYS A 108 -16.52 15.64 11.05
CA LYS A 108 -16.06 15.73 12.45
C LYS A 108 -16.01 17.19 12.93
N ASP A 109 -15.58 18.13 12.08
CA ASP A 109 -15.56 19.55 12.42
C ASP A 109 -17.00 20.11 12.58
N GLU A 110 -17.92 19.76 11.67
CA GLU A 110 -19.34 20.13 11.82
C GLU A 110 -19.98 19.56 13.09
N LEU A 111 -19.63 18.33 13.46
CA LEU A 111 -20.09 17.73 14.72
C LEU A 111 -19.52 18.48 15.93
N ALA A 112 -18.26 18.91 15.87
CA ALA A 112 -17.65 19.71 16.92
C ALA A 112 -18.37 21.05 17.12
N ASP A 113 -18.76 21.70 16.03
CA ASP A 113 -19.57 22.93 16.07
C ASP A 113 -20.94 22.66 16.71
N ALA A 114 -21.63 21.58 16.34
CA ALA A 114 -22.91 21.20 16.92
C ALA A 114 -22.82 20.92 18.43
N ILE A 115 -21.75 20.27 18.90
CA ILE A 115 -21.50 20.03 20.33
C ILE A 115 -21.30 21.33 21.11
N ALA A 116 -20.68 22.34 20.49
CA ALA A 116 -20.39 23.63 21.11
C ALA A 116 -21.65 24.49 21.29
N VAL A 117 -22.71 24.24 20.53
CA VAL A 117 -24.01 24.91 20.70
C VAL A 117 -24.66 24.44 22.00
N ASN A 118 -24.94 25.37 22.91
CA ASN A 118 -25.71 25.08 24.13
C ASN A 118 -27.20 25.16 23.83
N ALA A 119 -27.92 24.04 23.99
CA ALA A 119 -29.38 24.05 23.93
C ALA A 119 -29.97 24.77 25.14
N ASP A 120 -31.00 25.60 24.92
CA ASP A 120 -31.81 26.13 26.00
C ASP A 120 -32.68 25.02 26.60
N THR A 121 -32.47 24.75 27.89
CA THR A 121 -33.10 23.67 28.64
C THR A 121 -34.11 24.16 29.67
N ALA A 122 -34.24 25.49 29.88
CA ALA A 122 -34.96 26.06 31.02
C ALA A 122 -36.45 25.66 31.07
N ASP A 123 -37.12 25.63 29.92
CA ASP A 123 -38.56 25.31 29.80
C ASP A 123 -38.81 23.90 29.22
N LYS A 124 -37.78 23.04 29.17
CA LYS A 124 -37.90 21.69 28.60
C LYS A 124 -38.23 20.64 29.67
N PRO A 125 -39.03 19.61 29.34
CA PRO A 125 -39.19 18.47 30.24
C PRO A 125 -37.85 17.81 30.57
N GLN A 126 -37.65 17.37 31.81
CA GLN A 126 -36.39 16.76 32.26
C GLN A 126 -35.95 15.58 31.37
N SER A 127 -36.89 14.79 30.85
CA SER A 127 -36.59 13.69 29.92
C SER A 127 -35.96 14.17 28.60
N LYS A 128 -36.31 15.36 28.12
CA LYS A 128 -35.69 15.98 26.93
C LYS A 128 -34.29 16.49 27.22
N VAL A 129 -34.08 17.08 28.40
CA VAL A 129 -32.75 17.53 28.84
C VAL A 129 -31.79 16.33 28.95
N GLN A 130 -32.22 15.25 29.61
CA GLN A 130 -31.43 14.02 29.72
C GLN A 130 -31.13 13.38 28.35
N ALA A 131 -32.10 13.38 27.43
CA ALA A 131 -31.89 12.87 26.09
C ALA A 131 -30.84 13.68 25.31
N TYR A 132 -30.88 15.01 25.42
CA TYR A 132 -29.89 15.89 24.80
C TYR A 132 -28.50 15.70 25.42
N GLU A 133 -28.38 15.64 26.75
CA GLU A 133 -27.10 15.38 27.42
C GLU A 133 -26.50 14.03 27.01
N THR A 134 -27.33 13.01 26.84
CA THR A 134 -26.92 11.69 26.33
C THR A 134 -26.46 11.77 24.88
N ALA A 135 -27.18 12.50 24.02
CA ALA A 135 -26.80 12.73 22.64
C ALA A 135 -25.46 13.48 22.53
N LYS A 136 -25.22 14.47 23.41
CA LYS A 136 -23.97 15.23 23.47
C LYS A 136 -22.78 14.34 23.86
N GLN A 137 -22.92 13.47 24.85
CA GLN A 137 -21.88 12.51 25.21
C GLN A 137 -21.58 11.52 24.07
N ALA A 138 -22.63 11.05 23.37
CA ALA A 138 -22.46 10.20 22.21
C ALA A 138 -21.76 10.92 21.05
N ALA A 139 -22.03 12.20 20.86
CA ALA A 139 -21.37 13.06 19.88
C ALA A 139 -19.89 13.30 20.21
N GLU A 140 -19.54 13.56 21.48
CA GLU A 140 -18.14 13.67 21.91
C GLU A 140 -17.37 12.36 21.67
N THR A 141 -18.02 11.22 21.91
CA THR A 141 -17.45 9.89 21.62
C THR A 141 -17.24 9.71 20.12
N ALA A 142 -18.24 9.99 19.30
CA ALA A 142 -18.14 9.86 17.83
C ALA A 142 -17.08 10.79 17.23
N LYS A 143 -16.93 12.00 17.78
CA LYS A 143 -15.85 12.93 17.41
C LYS A 143 -14.47 12.33 17.72
N SER A 144 -14.28 11.77 18.92
CA SER A 144 -13.01 11.16 19.31
C SER A 144 -12.67 9.91 18.46
N ASP A 145 -13.66 9.06 18.19
CA ASP A 145 -13.53 7.92 17.26
C ASP A 145 -13.06 8.39 15.88
N ALA A 146 -13.66 9.46 15.34
CA ALA A 146 -13.29 10.03 14.06
C ALA A 146 -11.87 10.61 14.05
N GLU A 147 -11.44 11.29 15.13
CA GLU A 147 -10.06 11.77 15.29
C GLU A 147 -9.05 10.62 15.24
N GLY A 148 -9.37 9.48 15.88
CA GLY A 148 -8.55 8.27 15.82
C GLY A 148 -8.40 7.73 14.40
N VAL A 149 -9.49 7.67 13.62
CA VAL A 149 -9.46 7.22 12.22
C VAL A 149 -8.69 8.21 11.32
N ILE A 150 -8.88 9.51 11.53
CA ILE A 150 -8.16 10.56 10.79
C ILE A 150 -6.65 10.45 11.04
N GLY A 151 -6.23 10.24 12.28
CA GLY A 151 -4.82 10.08 12.65
C GLY A 151 -4.18 8.76 12.22
N ASN A 152 -4.97 7.71 11.98
CA ASN A 152 -4.44 6.40 11.61
C ASN A 152 -4.00 6.33 10.13
N GLU A 153 -2.70 6.38 9.85
CA GLU A 153 -2.16 6.29 8.47
C GLU A 153 -2.47 4.98 7.73
N ASN A 154 -2.87 3.94 8.45
CA ASN A 154 -3.31 2.65 7.93
C ASN A 154 -4.86 2.51 7.88
N ALA A 155 -5.61 3.59 8.10
CA ALA A 155 -7.06 3.55 8.10
C ALA A 155 -7.61 2.98 6.77
N THR A 156 -8.59 2.07 6.87
CA THR A 156 -9.25 1.48 5.72
C THR A 156 -10.47 2.28 5.29
N ALA A 157 -10.92 2.10 4.04
CA ALA A 157 -12.18 2.64 3.54
C ALA A 157 -13.38 2.31 4.45
N ASP A 158 -13.42 1.11 5.03
CA ASP A 158 -14.49 0.69 5.93
C ASP A 158 -14.44 1.43 7.27
N GLN A 159 -13.24 1.66 7.82
CA GLN A 159 -13.09 2.46 9.04
C GLN A 159 -13.50 3.92 8.82
N VAL A 160 -13.14 4.50 7.67
CA VAL A 160 -13.55 5.86 7.30
C VAL A 160 -15.06 5.95 7.11
N ARG A 161 -15.68 4.99 6.40
CA ARG A 161 -17.13 4.95 6.19
C ARG A 161 -17.90 4.78 7.48
N GLU A 162 -17.44 3.90 8.36
CA GLU A 162 -18.08 3.66 9.66
C GLU A 162 -17.97 4.90 10.56
N ALA A 163 -16.80 5.55 10.60
CA ALA A 163 -16.64 6.80 11.35
C ALA A 163 -17.54 7.91 10.80
N LEU A 164 -17.64 8.05 9.47
CA LEU A 164 -18.57 8.99 8.82
C LEU A 164 -20.02 8.73 9.24
N ARG A 165 -20.45 7.47 9.22
CA ARG A 165 -21.79 7.06 9.64
C ARG A 165 -22.06 7.43 11.10
N LYS A 166 -21.13 7.09 12.01
CA LYS A 166 -21.25 7.43 13.44
C LYS A 166 -21.32 8.94 13.68
N VAL A 167 -20.48 9.71 13.00
CA VAL A 167 -20.46 11.18 13.08
C VAL A 167 -21.79 11.77 12.61
N GLY A 168 -22.29 11.31 11.46
CA GLY A 168 -23.60 11.73 10.94
C GLY A 168 -24.76 11.40 11.88
N ASP A 169 -24.83 10.15 12.36
CA ASP A 169 -25.86 9.72 13.31
C ASP A 169 -25.83 10.52 14.62
N ALA A 170 -24.63 10.84 15.11
CA ALA A 170 -24.47 11.63 16.32
C ALA A 170 -24.91 13.09 16.12
N LYS A 171 -24.58 13.68 14.96
CA LYS A 171 -25.03 15.03 14.59
C LYS A 171 -26.56 15.10 14.53
N THR A 172 -27.21 14.15 13.85
CA THR A 172 -28.68 14.10 13.77
C THR A 172 -29.36 13.93 15.12
N LYS A 173 -28.71 13.29 16.10
CA LYS A 173 -29.26 13.17 17.47
C LYS A 173 -29.16 14.46 18.29
N LEU A 174 -28.30 15.40 17.89
CA LEU A 174 -28.14 16.70 18.55
C LEU A 174 -29.14 17.75 18.04
N GLU A 175 -29.68 17.57 16.83
CA GLU A 175 -30.68 18.43 16.19
C GLU A 175 -32.10 18.16 16.72
#